data_AF-Q4RD96-F1
#
_entry.id   AF-Q4RD96-F1
#
_cell.length_a   1.000
_cell.length_b   1.000
_cell.length_c   1.000
_cell.angle_alpha   90.00
_cell.angle_beta   90.00
_cell.angle_gamma   90.00
#
_symmetry.space_group_name_H-M   'P 1'
#
loop_
_entity.id
_entity.type
_entity.pdbx_description
1 polymer ?
#
loop_
_entity_poly.entity_id
_entity_poly.type
_entity_poly.pdbx_seq_one_letter_code
_entity_poly.pdbx_strand_id
1 'polypeptide(L)'
;VNQWCESGIYLLASQAVDKCQSQEGAESALADIERFLESAEKNQLNELRNLHNLYEVVLSEEVKASVLKALKRLEDVQEMFQKRHVSLKRLSAKQTRPVQHVAPRPESSPKQPPAKSAP
;
A
#
# COMPACT_ATOMS: atom_id res chain seq x y z
N VAL A 1 -2.64 18.39 -12.76
CA VAL A 1 -1.63 17.32 -12.53
C VAL A 1 -0.87 17.49 -11.22
N ASN A 2 -0.14 18.59 -10.98
CA ASN A 2 0.66 18.73 -9.74
C ASN A 2 -0.14 18.53 -8.46
N GLN A 3 -1.29 19.22 -8.32
CA GLN A 3 -2.16 19.07 -7.16
C GLN A 3 -2.65 17.63 -6.95
N TRP A 4 -3.03 16.95 -8.04
CA TRP A 4 -3.43 15.55 -7.99
C TRP A 4 -2.28 14.66 -7.51
N CYS A 5 -1.07 14.85 -8.04
CA CYS A 5 0.11 14.11 -7.60
C CYS A 5 0.42 14.35 -6.12
N GLU A 6 0.28 15.58 -5.62
CA GLU A 6 0.51 15.93 -4.21
C GLU A 6 -0.53 15.29 -3.29
N SER A 7 -1.81 15.41 -3.65
CA SER A 7 -2.90 14.75 -2.91
C SER A 7 -2.74 13.23 -2.91
N GLY A 8 -2.28 12.64 -4.02
CA GLY A 8 -2.03 11.20 -4.13
C GLY A 8 -0.86 10.73 -3.27
N ILE A 9 0.26 11.47 -3.26
CA ILE A 9 1.40 11.19 -2.37
C ILE A 9 0.97 11.32 -0.90
N TYR A 10 0.22 12.37 -0.56
CA TYR A 10 -0.28 12.57 0.80
C TYR A 10 -1.19 11.42 1.23
N LEU A 11 -2.11 10.97 0.37
CA LEU A 11 -2.97 9.83 0.64
C LEU A 11 -2.14 8.57 0.96
N LEU A 12 -1.15 8.25 0.13
CA LEU A 12 -0.26 7.10 0.33
C LEU A 12 0.54 7.21 1.64
N ALA A 13 1.07 8.39 1.95
CA ALA A 13 1.82 8.64 3.18
C ALA A 13 0.94 8.56 4.44
N SER A 14 -0.35 8.88 4.32
CA SER A 14 -1.31 8.86 5.43
C SER A 14 -1.75 7.45 5.82
N GLN A 15 -1.39 6.42 5.04
CA GLN A 15 -1.75 5.03 5.34
C GLN A 15 -0.85 4.45 6.43
N ALA A 16 -1.32 4.51 7.67
CA ALA A 16 -0.63 3.93 8.82
C ALA A 16 -0.43 2.41 8.64
N VAL A 17 0.83 1.96 8.79
CA VAL A 17 1.24 0.57 8.50
C VAL A 17 0.57 -0.42 9.43
N ASP A 18 0.47 -0.08 10.71
CA ASP A 18 -0.18 -0.86 11.77
C ASP A 18 -1.66 -1.10 11.46
N LYS A 19 -2.39 -0.06 11.03
CA LYS A 19 -3.80 -0.18 10.65
C LYS A 19 -4.00 -1.10 9.46
N CYS A 20 -3.11 -1.04 8.46
CA CYS A 20 -3.21 -1.87 7.25
C CYS A 20 -2.87 -3.36 7.49
N GLN A 21 -2.46 -3.77 8.71
CA GLN A 21 -2.24 -5.18 9.02
C GLN A 21 -3.52 -5.94 9.29
N SER A 22 -4.60 -5.26 9.69
CA SER A 22 -5.91 -5.86 9.80
C SER A 22 -6.57 -5.96 8.42
N GLN A 23 -7.47 -6.93 8.27
CA GLN A 23 -8.28 -7.09 7.07
C GLN A 23 -9.04 -5.80 6.74
N GLU A 24 -9.80 -5.28 7.71
CA GLU A 24 -10.61 -4.06 7.57
C GLU A 24 -9.75 -2.84 7.23
N GLY A 25 -8.60 -2.67 7.88
CA GLY A 25 -7.72 -1.55 7.62
C GLY A 25 -7.07 -1.63 6.23
N ALA A 26 -6.73 -2.84 5.76
CA ALA A 26 -6.26 -3.05 4.40
C ALA A 26 -7.35 -2.77 3.35
N GLU A 27 -8.59 -3.22 3.60
CA GLU A 27 -9.75 -2.96 2.73
C GLU A 27 -10.10 -1.47 2.67
N SER A 28 -10.13 -0.78 3.80
CA SER A 28 -10.39 0.67 3.86
C SER A 28 -9.33 1.44 3.07
N ALA A 29 -8.05 1.12 3.28
CA ALA A 29 -6.95 1.76 2.57
C ALA A 29 -6.99 1.48 1.05
N LEU A 30 -7.45 0.29 0.65
CA LEU A 30 -7.65 -0.07 -0.76
C LEU A 30 -8.79 0.75 -1.37
N ALA A 31 -9.93 0.84 -0.68
CA ALA A 31 -11.08 1.60 -1.14
C ALA A 31 -10.79 3.10 -1.29
N ASP A 32 -9.97 3.67 -0.40
CA ASP A 32 -9.54 5.07 -0.51
C ASP A 32 -8.63 5.28 -1.74
N ILE A 33 -7.75 4.32 -2.05
CA ILE A 33 -6.94 4.34 -3.28
C ILE A 33 -7.84 4.26 -4.52
N GLU A 34 -8.79 3.33 -4.55
CA GLU A 34 -9.70 3.15 -5.69
C GLU A 34 -10.54 4.41 -5.94
N ARG A 35 -11.15 4.96 -4.88
CA ARG A 35 -11.89 6.24 -4.94
C ARG A 35 -11.02 7.40 -5.44
N PHE A 36 -9.76 7.47 -4.98
CA PHE A 36 -8.84 8.51 -5.43
C PHE A 36 -8.50 8.37 -6.93
N LEU A 37 -8.25 7.14 -7.39
CA LEU A 37 -7.97 6.85 -8.81
C LEU A 37 -9.20 7.09 -9.70
N GLU A 38 -10.40 6.88 -9.19
CA GLU A 38 -11.66 7.24 -9.89
C GLU A 38 -11.86 8.76 -9.97
N SER A 39 -11.50 9.48 -8.89
CA SER A 39 -11.55 10.96 -8.86
C SER A 39 -10.55 11.61 -9.81
N ALA A 40 -9.48 10.89 -10.17
CA ALA A 40 -8.66 11.22 -11.30
C ALA A 40 -9.52 11.03 -12.55
N GLU A 41 -10.18 12.09 -13.02
CA GLU A 41 -10.85 12.04 -14.31
C GLU A 41 -9.87 11.44 -15.32
N LYS A 42 -10.17 10.23 -15.81
CA LYS A 42 -9.36 9.53 -16.81
C LYS A 42 -9.06 10.45 -18.02
N ASN A 43 -9.88 11.49 -18.22
CA ASN A 43 -9.66 12.57 -19.15
C ASN A 43 -8.45 13.46 -18.79
N GLN A 44 -8.33 14.06 -17.60
CA GLN A 44 -7.29 15.08 -17.34
C GLN A 44 -5.85 14.59 -17.55
N LEU A 45 -5.59 13.31 -17.26
CA LEU A 45 -4.27 12.70 -17.45
C LEU A 45 -4.00 12.32 -18.91
N ASN A 46 -5.00 11.82 -19.62
CA ASN A 46 -4.90 11.59 -21.06
C ASN A 46 -4.78 12.90 -21.82
N GLU A 47 -5.49 13.95 -21.41
CA GLU A 47 -5.46 15.27 -22.04
C GLU A 47 -4.06 15.88 -21.99
N LEU A 48 -3.32 15.75 -20.89
CA LEU A 48 -1.94 16.26 -20.85
C LEU A 48 -1.02 15.53 -21.84
N ARG A 49 -1.17 14.20 -21.96
CA ARG A 49 -0.38 13.40 -22.90
C ARG A 49 -0.79 13.67 -24.36
N ASN A 50 -2.09 13.89 -24.60
CA ASN A 50 -2.62 14.28 -25.90
C ASN A 50 -2.12 15.68 -26.28
N LEU A 51 -2.12 16.63 -25.35
CA LEU A 51 -1.61 17.99 -25.56
C LEU A 51 -0.13 17.99 -25.90
N HIS A 52 0.67 17.20 -25.18
CA HIS A 52 2.09 17.01 -25.50
C HIS A 52 2.26 16.53 -26.95
N ASN A 53 1.54 15.48 -27.34
CA ASN A 53 1.67 14.88 -28.66
C ASN A 53 1.14 15.79 -29.79
N LEU A 54 0.08 16.56 -29.55
CA LEU A 54 -0.53 17.45 -30.54
C LEU A 54 0.32 18.70 -30.80
N TYR A 55 1.03 19.18 -29.79
CA TYR A 55 1.78 20.44 -29.85
C TYR A 55 3.29 20.28 -29.75
N GLU A 56 3.81 19.04 -29.86
CA GLU A 56 5.26 18.74 -29.80
C GLU A 56 6.09 19.60 -30.77
N VAL A 57 5.52 19.98 -31.91
CA VAL A 57 6.19 20.79 -32.94
C VAL A 57 6.08 22.31 -32.69
N VAL A 58 5.10 22.75 -31.89
CA VAL A 58 4.75 24.18 -31.71
C VAL A 58 5.18 24.73 -30.34
N LEU A 59 5.34 23.87 -29.34
CA LEU A 59 5.76 24.29 -28.00
C LEU A 59 7.23 24.72 -27.96
N SER A 60 7.53 25.71 -27.10
CA SER A 60 8.91 26.05 -26.78
C SER A 60 9.57 24.94 -25.95
N GLU A 61 10.89 24.82 -26.05
CA GLU A 61 11.66 23.78 -25.33
C GLU A 61 11.45 23.83 -23.80
N GLU A 62 11.28 25.02 -23.23
CA GLU A 62 10.97 25.21 -21.80
C GLU A 62 9.62 24.60 -21.41
N VAL A 63 8.59 24.79 -22.26
CA VAL A 63 7.26 24.24 -22.01
C VAL A 63 7.28 22.72 -22.19
N LYS A 64 7.99 22.20 -23.20
CA LYS A 64 8.18 20.74 -23.37
C LYS A 64 8.82 20.11 -22.14
N ALA A 65 9.92 20.69 -21.65
CA ALA A 65 10.60 20.20 -20.45
C ALA A 65 9.67 20.17 -19.24
N SER A 66 8.84 21.21 -19.08
CA SER A 66 7.84 21.29 -18.00
C SER A 66 6.75 20.22 -18.11
N VAL A 67 6.24 19.97 -19.32
CA VAL A 67 5.24 18.92 -19.58
C VAL A 67 5.83 17.53 -19.35
N LEU A 68 7.04 17.25 -19.86
CA LEU A 68 7.72 15.97 -19.64
C LEU A 68 7.94 15.71 -18.14
N LYS A 69 8.34 16.73 -17.38
CA LYS A 69 8.48 16.62 -15.92
C LYS A 69 7.16 16.29 -15.23
N ALA A 70 6.06 16.90 -15.67
CA ALA A 70 4.73 16.63 -15.14
C ALA A 70 4.24 15.21 -15.48
N LEU A 71 4.50 14.74 -16.71
CA LEU A 71 4.21 13.37 -17.14
C LEU A 71 5.03 12.35 -16.35
N LYS A 72 6.32 12.59 -16.16
CA LYS A 72 7.18 11.70 -15.37
C LYS A 72 6.70 11.58 -13.92
N ARG A 73 6.38 12.73 -13.30
CA ARG A 73 5.82 12.74 -11.94
C ARG A 73 4.50 11.96 -11.86
N LEU A 74 3.68 12.07 -12.89
CA LEU A 74 2.42 11.34 -12.95
C LEU A 74 2.64 9.83 -12.99
N GLU A 75 3.55 9.36 -13.85
CA GLU A 75 3.93 7.94 -13.95
C GLU A 75 4.46 7.41 -12.62
N ASP A 76 5.34 8.16 -11.97
CA ASP A 76 5.94 7.76 -10.70
C ASP A 76 4.87 7.61 -9.60
N VAL A 77 3.92 8.55 -9.50
CA VAL A 77 2.80 8.47 -8.54
C VAL A 77 1.87 7.30 -8.87
N GLN A 78 1.56 7.07 -10.15
CA GLN A 78 0.76 5.90 -10.55
C GLN A 78 1.45 4.59 -10.18
N GLU A 79 2.77 4.48 -10.36
CA GLU A 79 3.54 3.30 -9.97
C GLU A 79 3.49 3.08 -8.44
N MET A 80 3.58 4.15 -7.65
CA MET A 80 3.42 4.07 -6.19
C MET A 80 2.04 3.52 -5.81
N PHE A 81 0.97 4.01 -6.45
CA PHE A 81 -0.38 3.48 -6.25
C PHE A 81 -0.48 2.00 -6.62
N GLN A 82 0.07 1.58 -7.76
CA GLN A 82 0.07 0.18 -8.18
C GLN A 82 0.78 -0.73 -7.17
N LYS A 83 1.99 -0.35 -6.75
CA LYS A 83 2.76 -1.10 -5.73
C LYS A 83 1.98 -1.21 -4.43
N ARG A 84 1.36 -0.11 -3.99
CA ARG A 84 0.58 -0.10 -2.75
C ARG A 84 -0.69 -0.93 -2.86
N HIS A 85 -1.44 -0.80 -3.94
CA HIS A 85 -2.65 -1.57 -4.23
C HIS A 85 -2.40 -3.08 -4.21
N VAL A 86 -1.35 -3.55 -4.90
CA VAL A 86 -0.96 -4.97 -4.88
C VAL A 86 -0.63 -5.44 -3.46
N SER A 87 0.10 -4.62 -2.68
CA SER A 87 0.46 -4.96 -1.31
C SER A 87 -0.77 -5.06 -0.39
N LEU A 88 -1.73 -4.14 -0.53
CA LEU A 88 -2.96 -4.09 0.26
C LEU A 88 -3.90 -5.24 -0.10
N LYS A 89 -4.08 -5.53 -1.40
CA LYS A 89 -4.89 -6.68 -1.85
C LYS A 89 -4.39 -8.01 -1.28
N ARG A 90 -3.08 -8.16 -1.11
CA ARG A 90 -2.49 -9.32 -0.45
C ARG A 90 -2.75 -9.32 1.06
N LEU A 91 -2.73 -8.16 1.71
CA LEU A 91 -3.02 -8.04 3.15
C LEU A 91 -4.51 -8.29 3.43
N SER A 92 -5.40 -7.76 2.61
CA SER A 92 -6.84 -7.98 2.64
C SER A 92 -7.28 -9.37 2.12
N ALA A 93 -6.35 -10.27 1.83
CA ALA A 93 -6.67 -11.66 1.51
C ALA A 93 -6.16 -12.62 2.59
N LYS A 94 -5.46 -12.10 3.60
CA LYS A 94 -4.98 -12.90 4.72
C LYS A 94 -6.15 -13.22 5.65
N GLN A 95 -6.80 -14.34 5.40
CA GLN A 95 -7.58 -14.99 6.43
C GLN A 95 -6.65 -15.27 7.61
N THR A 96 -7.02 -14.83 8.81
CA THR A 96 -6.34 -15.21 10.05
C THR A 96 -6.25 -16.73 10.06
N ARG A 97 -5.03 -17.27 9.87
CA ARG A 97 -4.83 -18.70 10.08
C ARG A 97 -5.31 -18.99 11.50
N PRO A 98 -6.18 -20.00 11.70
CA PRO A 98 -6.55 -20.44 13.04
C PRO A 98 -5.24 -20.67 13.79
N VAL A 99 -4.97 -19.85 14.80
CA VAL A 99 -3.84 -20.07 15.67
C VAL A 99 -4.17 -21.39 16.36
N GLN A 100 -3.56 -22.49 15.93
CA GLN A 100 -3.65 -23.73 16.68
C GLN A 100 -3.17 -23.38 18.09
N HIS A 101 -4.06 -23.51 19.08
CA HIS A 101 -3.67 -23.43 20.47
C HIS A 101 -2.64 -24.52 20.70
N VAL A 102 -1.37 -24.14 20.65
CA VAL A 102 -0.28 -25.02 21.02
C VAL A 102 -0.38 -25.15 22.53
N ALA A 103 -0.84 -26.31 23.02
CA ALA A 103 -0.85 -26.56 24.45
C ALA A 103 0.59 -26.38 25.00
N PRO A 104 0.78 -25.66 26.12
CA PRO A 104 2.09 -25.58 26.75
C PRO A 104 2.60 -27.00 27.01
N ARG A 105 3.84 -27.27 26.60
CA ARG A 105 4.45 -28.59 26.79
C ARG A 105 4.41 -28.91 28.30
N PRO A 106 3.89 -30.07 28.73
CA PRO A 106 3.87 -30.43 30.14
C PRO A 106 5.30 -30.46 30.65
N GLU A 107 5.64 -29.55 31.56
CA GLU A 107 6.91 -29.57 32.25
C GLU A 107 6.98 -30.86 33.09
N SER A 108 8.08 -31.60 32.91
CA SER A 108 8.33 -32.92 33.47
C SER A 108 8.08 -33.01 34.98
N SER A 109 7.37 -34.07 35.38
CA SER A 109 6.97 -34.41 36.75
C SER A 109 8.11 -34.26 37.78
N PRO A 110 7.84 -33.75 39.01
CA PRO A 110 8.85 -33.73 40.06
C PRO A 110 9.12 -35.14 40.56
N LYS A 111 10.41 -35.52 40.56
CA LYS A 111 10.96 -36.74 41.17
C LYS A 111 10.48 -36.91 42.62
N GLN A 112 9.94 -38.08 42.97
CA GLN A 112 9.71 -38.50 44.36
C GLN A 112 11.04 -38.50 45.15
N PRO A 113 11.06 -38.08 46.43
CA PRO A 113 12.21 -38.23 47.29
C PRO A 113 12.38 -39.68 47.78
N PRO A 114 13.62 -40.14 48.06
CA PRO A 114 13.87 -41.49 48.55
C PRO A 114 13.43 -41.64 50.01
N ALA A 115 12.78 -42.76 50.32
CA ALA A 115 12.40 -43.13 51.69
C ALA A 115 13.66 -43.39 52.53
N LYS A 116 13.79 -42.66 53.65
CA LYS A 116 14.77 -42.95 54.70
C LYS A 116 14.26 -44.12 55.54
N SER A 117 14.95 -45.24 55.50
CA SER A 117 14.88 -46.29 56.52
C SER A 117 15.78 -45.91 57.70
N ALA A 118 15.27 -46.02 58.91
CA ALA A 118 16.00 -45.92 60.18
C ALA A 118 15.37 -46.89 61.18
N PRO A 119 16.07 -47.20 62.29
CA PRO A 119 17.43 -47.69 62.43
C PRO A 119 17.52 -49.23 62.51
#